data_AF-A0A351F5J4-F1
#
_entry.id   AF-A0A351F5J4-F1
#
_cell.length_a   1.000
_cell.length_b   1.000
_cell.length_c   1.000
_cell.angle_alpha   90.00
_cell.angle_beta   90.00
_cell.angle_gamma   90.00
#
_symmetry.space_group_name_H-M   'P 1'
#
loop_
_entity.id
_entity.type
_entity.pdbx_description
1 polymer ?
#
loop_
_entity_poly.entity_id
_entity_poly.type
_entity_poly.pdbx_seq_one_letter_code
_entity_poly.pdbx_strand_id
1 'polypeptide(L)'
;METFLTIKKLIEAVVNIPLRMRIECEHPRTVLMISPQYLNYGDHLIAQSELDFFKKKLNSLPLDVNYTFFDLWDKKVCRSLKKDDILWVTGGGYIGDLWPESHNIVEKIIDKFPQNTIVFAP
;
A
#
# COMPACT_ATOMS: atom_id res chain seq x y z
N MET A 1 2.44 13.52 -22.82
CA MET A 1 2.43 12.37 -21.88
C MET A 1 3.27 12.66 -20.64
N GLU A 2 4.50 13.14 -20.78
CA GLU A 2 5.37 13.49 -19.62
C GLU A 2 4.78 14.56 -18.69
N THR A 3 4.18 15.62 -19.22
CA THR A 3 3.59 16.69 -18.39
C THR A 3 2.53 16.17 -17.44
N PHE A 4 1.65 15.27 -17.91
CA PHE A 4 0.59 14.67 -17.09
C PHE A 4 1.18 13.79 -15.98
N LEU A 5 2.20 12.98 -16.30
CA LEU A 5 2.90 12.17 -15.31
C LEU A 5 3.59 13.03 -14.24
N THR A 6 4.21 14.14 -14.64
CA THR A 6 4.84 15.09 -13.73
C THR A 6 3.82 15.74 -12.80
N ILE A 7 2.67 16.16 -13.33
CA ILE A 7 1.56 16.70 -12.53
C ILE A 7 1.05 15.64 -11.55
N LYS A 8 0.82 14.40 -12.01
CA LYS A 8 0.38 13.30 -11.14
C LYS A 8 1.38 13.06 -10.00
N LYS A 9 2.68 12.98 -10.30
CA LYS A 9 3.74 12.83 -9.28
C LYS A 9 3.72 13.98 -8.27
N LEU A 10 3.49 15.21 -8.71
CA LEU A 10 3.42 16.37 -7.81
C LEU A 10 2.19 16.28 -6.90
N ILE A 11 1.01 16.00 -7.44
CA ILE A 11 -0.23 15.85 -6.67
C ILE A 11 -0.05 14.74 -5.63
N GLU A 12 0.41 13.57 -6.06
CA GLU A 12 0.65 12.43 -5.17
C GLU A 12 1.70 12.77 -4.09
N ALA A 13 2.70 13.59 -4.42
CA ALA A 13 3.71 14.00 -3.45
C ALA A 13 3.14 14.90 -2.36
N VAL A 14 2.17 15.76 -2.69
CA VAL A 14 1.49 16.66 -1.77
C VAL A 14 0.45 15.92 -0.94
N VAL A 15 -0.39 15.10 -1.58
CA VAL A 15 -1.46 14.32 -0.90
C VAL A 15 -0.86 13.35 0.13
N ASN A 16 0.29 12.73 -0.17
CA ASN A 16 0.92 11.76 0.72
C ASN A 16 1.98 12.35 1.66
N ILE A 17 1.99 13.67 1.92
CA ILE A 17 2.87 14.27 2.94
C ILE A 17 2.69 13.61 4.32
N PRO A 18 1.47 13.38 4.84
CA PRO A 18 1.30 12.75 6.15
C PRO A 18 1.86 11.32 6.21
N LEU A 19 1.66 10.55 5.13
CA LEU A 19 2.19 9.19 5.01
C LEU A 19 3.72 9.20 5.09
N ARG A 20 4.37 10.11 4.35
CA ARG A 20 5.82 10.26 4.36
C ARG A 20 6.40 10.53 5.75
N MET A 21 5.68 11.26 6.60
CA MET A 21 6.11 11.54 7.97
C MET A 21 5.95 10.32 8.89
N ARG A 22 4.83 9.59 8.78
CA ARG A 22 4.55 8.40 9.61
C ARG A 22 5.49 7.23 9.35
N ILE A 23 6.05 7.18 8.16
CA ILE A 23 7.00 6.16 7.74
C ILE A 23 8.25 6.10 8.65
N GLU A 24 8.60 7.15 9.40
CA GLU A 24 9.88 7.20 10.14
C GLU A 24 9.76 6.91 11.65
N CYS A 25 8.56 6.66 12.18
CA CYS A 25 8.32 6.84 13.62
C CYS A 25 8.28 5.55 14.48
N GLU A 26 7.75 4.41 14.01
CA GLU A 26 7.49 3.24 14.89
C GLU A 26 7.66 1.87 14.19
N HIS A 27 8.21 0.90 14.92
CA HIS A 27 8.46 -0.49 14.50
C HIS A 27 8.39 -1.48 15.67
N PRO A 28 8.04 -2.76 15.43
CA PRO A 28 7.50 -3.29 14.19
C PRO A 28 6.09 -2.74 13.93
N ARG A 29 5.74 -2.51 12.66
CA ARG A 29 4.42 -1.97 12.29
C ARG A 29 3.65 -2.94 11.41
N THR A 30 2.32 -2.80 11.52
CA THR A 30 1.39 -3.33 10.51
C THR A 30 1.30 -2.30 9.38
N VAL A 31 1.48 -2.75 8.14
CA VAL A 31 1.39 -1.91 6.94
C VAL A 31 0.26 -2.44 6.07
N LEU A 32 -0.69 -1.59 5.70
CA LEU A 32 -1.66 -1.91 4.66
C LEU A 32 -1.08 -1.45 3.33
N MET A 33 -0.85 -2.40 2.42
CA MET A 33 -0.24 -2.20 1.13
C MET A 33 -1.32 -2.12 0.05
N ILE A 34 -1.11 -1.18 -0.85
CA ILE A 34 -1.81 -0.95 -2.11
C ILE A 34 -3.32 -0.72 -1.99
N SER A 35 -3.75 -0.01 -0.94
CA SER A 35 -5.12 0.51 -0.84
C SER A 35 -5.52 1.28 -2.12
N PRO A 36 -6.80 1.18 -2.53
CA PRO A 36 -7.24 1.63 -3.85
C PRO A 36 -7.25 3.15 -3.97
N GLN A 37 -6.97 3.64 -5.18
CA GLN A 37 -7.06 5.07 -5.55
C GLN A 37 -7.78 5.28 -6.89
N TYR A 38 -8.50 4.27 -7.35
CA TYR A 38 -9.31 4.28 -8.56
C TYR A 38 -10.80 4.28 -8.20
N LEU A 39 -11.68 4.43 -9.19
CA LEU A 39 -13.10 4.69 -8.98
C LEU A 39 -13.95 3.43 -8.70
N ASN A 40 -13.38 2.42 -8.01
CA ASN A 40 -14.13 1.26 -7.55
C ASN A 40 -14.47 1.39 -6.08
N TYR A 41 -15.71 1.79 -5.78
CA TYR A 41 -16.18 1.95 -4.40
C TYR A 41 -16.16 0.64 -3.60
N GLY A 42 -16.31 -0.52 -4.25
CA GLY A 42 -16.22 -1.82 -3.56
C GLY A 42 -14.86 -2.04 -2.94
N ASP A 43 -13.80 -1.77 -3.71
CA ASP A 43 -12.43 -1.93 -3.21
C ASP A 43 -12.11 -0.92 -2.10
N HIS A 44 -12.62 0.32 -2.20
CA HIS A 44 -12.50 1.30 -1.11
C HIS A 44 -13.18 0.81 0.17
N LEU A 45 -14.33 0.14 0.08
CA LEU A 45 -15.02 -0.44 1.23
C LEU A 45 -14.28 -1.64 1.82
N ILE A 46 -13.61 -2.45 0.99
CA ILE A 46 -12.74 -3.54 1.43
C ILE A 46 -11.59 -2.97 2.25
N ALA A 47 -10.83 -2.02 1.70
CA ALA A 47 -9.70 -1.39 2.39
C ALA A 47 -10.14 -0.69 3.69
N GLN A 48 -11.29 -0.02 3.70
CA GLN A 48 -11.83 0.58 4.92
C GLN A 48 -12.20 -0.47 5.97
N SER A 49 -12.75 -1.62 5.54
CA SER A 49 -13.10 -2.72 6.45
C SER A 49 -11.86 -3.37 7.06
N GLU A 50 -10.77 -3.47 6.31
CA GLU A 50 -9.47 -3.92 6.81
C GLU A 50 -8.93 -2.96 7.86
N LEU A 51 -8.90 -1.65 7.58
CA LEU A 51 -8.50 -0.62 8.55
C LEU A 51 -9.35 -0.69 9.84
N ASP A 52 -10.66 -0.86 9.70
CA ASP A 52 -11.59 -1.05 10.80
C ASP A 52 -11.29 -2.32 11.60
N PHE A 53 -10.94 -3.42 10.93
CA PHE A 53 -10.55 -4.67 11.58
C PHE A 53 -9.31 -4.46 12.45
N PHE A 54 -8.26 -3.84 11.92
CA PHE A 54 -7.04 -3.55 12.68
C PHE A 54 -7.33 -2.68 13.90
N LYS A 55 -8.11 -1.61 13.71
CA LYS A 55 -8.48 -0.70 14.81
C LYS A 55 -9.29 -1.41 15.89
N LYS A 56 -10.29 -2.22 15.50
CA LYS A 56 -11.24 -2.85 16.44
C LYS A 56 -10.68 -4.10 17.10
N LYS A 57 -9.86 -4.89 16.40
CA LYS A 57 -9.40 -6.20 16.85
C LYS A 57 -7.97 -6.18 17.38
N LEU A 58 -7.10 -5.34 16.81
CA LEU A 58 -5.69 -5.28 17.18
C LEU A 58 -5.32 -3.99 17.92
N ASN A 59 -6.27 -3.06 18.11
CA ASN A 59 -6.04 -1.73 18.69
C ASN A 59 -4.85 -1.02 18.02
N SER A 60 -4.69 -1.23 16.71
CA SER A 60 -3.60 -0.69 15.91
C SER A 60 -4.16 0.05 14.71
N LEU A 61 -3.46 1.10 14.27
CA LEU A 61 -3.75 1.78 13.02
C LEU A 61 -2.59 1.51 12.05
N PRO A 62 -2.81 0.70 11.00
CA PRO A 62 -1.75 0.39 10.05
C PRO A 62 -1.21 1.65 9.36
N LEU A 63 0.05 1.57 8.96
CA LEU A 63 0.58 2.48 7.95
C LEU A 63 -0.06 2.15 6.61
N ASP A 64 -0.88 3.04 6.06
CA ASP A 64 -1.56 2.84 4.77
C ASP A 64 -0.70 3.36 3.61
N VAL A 65 -0.16 2.45 2.81
CA VAL A 65 0.63 2.72 1.61
C VAL A 65 -0.22 2.41 0.39
N ASN A 66 -0.89 3.42 -0.17
CA ASN A 66 -1.77 3.24 -1.32
C ASN A 66 -1.04 2.83 -2.62
N TYR A 67 -1.85 2.37 -3.58
CA TYR A 67 -1.39 1.85 -4.88
C TYR A 67 -0.44 2.80 -5.61
N THR A 68 -0.85 4.04 -5.86
CA THR A 68 -0.05 4.98 -6.67
C THR A 68 1.22 5.39 -5.95
N PHE A 69 1.18 5.53 -4.62
CA PHE A 69 2.37 5.87 -3.86
C PHE A 69 3.42 4.78 -3.95
N PHE A 70 3.02 3.50 -3.82
CA PHE A 70 3.95 2.39 -3.97
C PHE A 70 4.47 2.27 -5.41
N ASP A 71 3.59 2.42 -6.41
CA ASP A 71 3.99 2.36 -7.82
C ASP A 71 5.06 3.40 -8.17
N LEU A 72 4.84 4.66 -7.76
CA LEU A 72 5.74 5.77 -8.06
C LEU A 72 7.00 5.84 -7.18
N TRP A 73 6.93 5.36 -5.93
CA TRP A 73 8.00 5.53 -4.94
C TRP A 73 8.35 4.26 -4.15
N ASP A 74 8.24 3.09 -4.78
CA ASP A 74 8.67 1.79 -4.24
C ASP A 74 10.03 1.85 -3.53
N LYS A 75 11.04 2.49 -4.11
CA LYS A 75 12.39 2.63 -3.53
C LYS A 75 12.37 3.35 -2.19
N LYS A 76 11.48 4.33 -2.01
CA LYS A 76 11.33 5.04 -0.74
C LYS A 76 10.68 4.14 0.30
N VAL A 77 9.62 3.42 -0.10
CA VAL A 77 8.94 2.47 0.78
C VAL A 77 9.93 1.38 1.25
N CYS A 78 10.68 0.76 0.33
CA CYS A 78 11.67 -0.27 0.64
C CYS A 78 12.74 0.18 1.63
N ARG A 79 13.22 1.43 1.53
CA ARG A 79 14.24 1.96 2.46
C ARG A 79 13.69 2.19 3.87
N SER A 80 12.38 2.31 4.00
CA SER A 80 11.75 2.67 5.27
C SER A 80 11.14 1.51 6.03
N LEU A 81 10.76 0.44 5.34
CA LEU A 81 10.22 -0.74 5.99
C LEU A 81 11.36 -1.60 6.53
N LYS A 82 11.16 -2.15 7.74
CA LYS A 82 12.10 -3.08 8.36
C LYS A 82 11.61 -4.51 8.17
N LYS A 83 12.51 -5.49 8.30
CA LYS A 83 12.21 -6.93 8.08
C LYS A 83 11.15 -7.50 9.04
N ASP A 84 10.96 -6.87 10.19
CA ASP A 84 9.98 -7.23 11.23
C ASP A 84 8.62 -6.55 11.04
N ASP A 85 8.49 -5.65 10.06
CA ASP A 85 7.19 -5.10 9.67
C ASP A 85 6.34 -6.17 8.97
N ILE A 86 5.04 -6.20 9.28
CA ILE A 86 4.07 -7.13 8.69
C ILE A 86 3.31 -6.39 7.59
N LEU A 87 3.41 -6.91 6.37
CA LEU A 87 2.83 -6.30 5.18
C LEU A 87 1.51 -6.99 4.84
N TRP A 88 0.41 -6.27 4.95
CA TRP A 88 -0.91 -6.73 4.57
C TRP A 88 -1.23 -6.18 3.19
N VAL A 89 -1.32 -7.03 2.18
CA VAL A 89 -1.78 -6.64 0.85
C VAL A 89 -3.31 -6.63 0.86
N THR A 90 -3.92 -5.49 0.51
CA THR A 90 -5.39 -5.33 0.50
C THR A 90 -6.05 -6.40 -0.37
N GLY A 91 -7.24 -6.86 0.03
CA GLY A 91 -7.97 -7.92 -0.64
C GLY A 91 -8.71 -7.49 -1.91
N GLY A 92 -9.64 -8.32 -2.37
CA GLY A 92 -10.43 -8.06 -3.58
C GLY A 92 -10.03 -8.88 -4.81
N GLY A 93 -10.48 -8.44 -5.99
CA GLY A 93 -10.50 -9.27 -7.21
C GLY A 93 -9.49 -8.91 -8.30
N TYR A 94 -8.29 -8.45 -7.94
CA TYR A 94 -7.32 -7.89 -8.90
C TYR A 94 -6.06 -8.74 -9.14
N ILE A 95 -5.88 -9.84 -8.42
CA ILE A 95 -4.75 -10.76 -8.66
C ILE A 95 -5.18 -11.79 -9.71
N GLY A 96 -4.71 -11.61 -10.94
CA GLY A 96 -4.96 -12.53 -12.05
C GLY A 96 -4.82 -11.86 -13.42
N ASP A 97 -5.22 -12.58 -14.47
CA ASP A 97 -4.97 -12.16 -15.86
C ASP A 97 -5.73 -10.90 -16.30
N LEU A 98 -6.86 -10.58 -15.63
CA LEU A 98 -7.72 -9.47 -16.02
C LEU A 98 -7.12 -8.10 -15.65
N TRP A 99 -6.28 -8.04 -14.61
CA TRP A 99 -5.71 -6.81 -14.08
C TRP A 99 -4.18 -6.90 -13.97
N PRO A 100 -3.47 -7.01 -15.11
CA PRO A 100 -2.04 -7.31 -15.14
C PRO A 100 -1.19 -6.26 -14.43
N GLU A 101 -1.57 -4.98 -14.48
CA GLU A 101 -0.84 -3.92 -13.74
C GLU A 101 -0.91 -4.14 -12.23
N SER A 102 -2.10 -4.46 -11.70
CA SER A 102 -2.30 -4.73 -10.28
C SER A 102 -1.64 -6.04 -9.86
N HIS A 103 -1.69 -7.06 -10.71
CA HIS A 103 -0.96 -8.32 -10.52
C HIS A 103 0.56 -8.08 -10.42
N ASN A 104 1.14 -7.35 -11.37
CA ASN A 104 2.57 -7.02 -11.39
C ASN A 104 3.00 -6.21 -10.17
N ILE A 105 2.13 -5.34 -9.65
CA ILE A 105 2.39 -4.60 -8.41
C ILE A 105 2.47 -5.55 -7.21
N VAL A 106 1.63 -6.58 -7.14
CA VAL A 106 1.71 -7.61 -6.09
C VAL A 106 2.99 -8.42 -6.20
N GLU A 107 3.36 -8.88 -7.39
CA GLU A 107 4.64 -9.57 -7.61
C GLU A 107 5.82 -8.69 -7.18
N LYS A 108 5.79 -7.41 -7.54
CA LYS A 108 6.80 -6.41 -7.14
C LYS A 108 6.90 -6.26 -5.61
N ILE A 109 5.80 -6.39 -4.86
CA ILE A 109 5.83 -6.40 -3.38
C ILE A 109 6.55 -7.66 -2.89
N ILE A 110 6.18 -8.85 -3.39
CA ILE A 110 6.78 -10.12 -3.01
C ILE A 110 8.30 -10.10 -3.24
N ASP A 111 8.72 -9.65 -4.42
CA ASP A 111 10.13 -9.58 -4.81
C ASP A 111 10.96 -8.61 -3.97
N LYS A 112 10.36 -7.48 -3.57
CA LYS A 112 11.06 -6.42 -2.82
C LYS A 112 11.14 -6.67 -1.33
N PHE A 113 10.26 -7.50 -0.79
CA PHE A 113 10.15 -7.75 0.65
C PHE A 113 10.29 -9.25 0.99
N PRO A 114 11.32 -9.96 0.51
CA PRO A 114 11.43 -11.41 0.64
C PRO A 114 11.64 -11.90 2.09
N GLN A 115 11.96 -10.98 3.01
CA GLN A 115 12.20 -11.29 4.43
C GLN A 115 11.03 -10.86 5.33
N ASN A 116 10.06 -10.13 4.81
CA ASN A 116 8.91 -9.67 5.57
C ASN A 116 7.83 -10.74 5.63
N THR A 117 7.03 -10.71 6.70
CA THR A 117 5.76 -11.45 6.70
C THR A 117 4.78 -10.71 5.79
N ILE A 118 4.33 -11.37 4.72
CA ILE A 118 3.34 -10.83 3.79
C ILE A 118 2.04 -11.61 3.97
N VAL A 119 0.95 -10.91 4.24
CA VAL A 119 -0.40 -11.46 4.41
C VAL A 119 -1.29 -10.88 3.32
N PHE A 120 -2.01 -11.73 2.60
CA PHE A 120 -3.03 -11.31 1.66
C PHE A 120 -4.38 -11.29 2.37
N ALA A 121 -5.01 -10.12 2.41
CA ALA A 121 -6.39 -10.01 2.85
C ALA A 121 -7.34 -10.65 1.80
N PRO A 122 -8.51 -11.13 2.24
CA PRO A 122 -9.45 -11.85 1.38
C PRO A 122 -10.09 -10.99 0.30
#